data_AF-A0A941ZE64-F1
#
_entry.id   AF-A0A941ZE64-F1
#
_cell.length_a   1.000
_cell.length_b   1.000
_cell.length_c   1.000
_cell.angle_alpha   90.00
_cell.angle_beta   90.00
_cell.angle_gamma   90.00
#
_symmetry.space_group_name_H-M   'P 1'
#
loop_
_entity.id
_entity.type
_entity.pdbx_description
1 polymer ?
#
loop_
_entity_poly.entity_id
_entity_poly.type
_entity_poly.pdbx_seq_one_letter_code
_entity_poly.pdbx_strand_id
1 'polypeptide(L)'
;MDMRYVIHGGLSDDPLLPPEIELPDPQGHPVEPVLSPEIELPKPQRHRVKPEQFFRGTPSEHLKEAKKALADGYKPHKNPMKTVWGRVFDAQRHLSTINQRSKEYKEARRLMKEVHIRIEGIEKISSILARRLMIKQREMVADEFEFLFLAKGFDARIALTGPDKSYLKMECPPLCETFILKIVQDTDLLLYLERADFKKVTLGDGERFSWSHTFGSG
;
A
#
# COMPACT_ATOMS: atom_id res chain seq x y z
N MET A 1 -54.65 7.76 -9.96
CA MET A 1 -53.62 7.52 -10.99
C MET A 1 -52.51 6.75 -10.30
N ASP A 2 -52.61 5.42 -10.33
CA ASP A 2 -51.66 4.50 -9.69
C ASP A 2 -50.56 4.12 -10.67
N MET A 3 -49.31 4.41 -10.33
CA MET A 3 -48.15 3.86 -11.04
C MET A 3 -47.68 2.59 -10.34
N ARG A 4 -47.90 1.46 -11.00
CA ARG A 4 -47.28 0.17 -10.66
C ARG A 4 -45.92 0.11 -11.34
N TYR A 5 -44.85 -0.01 -10.55
CA TYR A 5 -43.53 -0.35 -11.09
C TYR A 5 -43.39 -1.88 -11.16
N VAL A 6 -43.11 -2.36 -12.37
CA VAL A 6 -42.71 -3.74 -12.67
C VAL A 6 -41.19 -3.76 -12.73
N ILE A 7 -40.54 -4.49 -11.83
CA ILE A 7 -39.09 -4.75 -11.91
C ILE A 7 -38.92 -6.15 -12.48
N HIS A 8 -38.35 -6.21 -13.69
CA HIS A 8 -37.91 -7.47 -14.31
C HIS A 8 -36.59 -7.92 -13.66
N GLY A 9 -36.59 -9.15 -13.15
CA GLY A 9 -35.37 -9.86 -12.74
C GLY A 9 -34.58 -10.37 -13.95
N GLY A 10 -33.25 -10.35 -13.81
CA GLY A 10 -32.30 -10.85 -14.81
C GLY A 10 -30.88 -11.01 -14.23
N LEU A 11 -30.64 -12.20 -13.66
CA LEU A 11 -29.40 -12.97 -13.52
C LEU A 11 -27.98 -12.35 -13.68
N SER A 12 -27.17 -12.67 -12.65
CA SER A 12 -25.76 -13.13 -12.65
C SER A 12 -24.64 -12.09 -12.72
N ASP A 13 -23.98 -11.86 -11.57
CA ASP A 13 -22.66 -12.42 -11.23
C ASP A 13 -22.26 -11.92 -9.84
N ASP A 14 -22.52 -12.74 -8.81
CA ASP A 14 -22.17 -12.46 -7.42
C ASP A 14 -20.63 -12.48 -7.24
N PRO A 15 -20.01 -11.38 -6.79
CA PRO A 15 -18.67 -11.45 -6.23
C PRO A 15 -18.78 -12.07 -4.84
N LEU A 16 -18.18 -13.26 -4.68
CA LEU A 16 -17.89 -13.99 -3.43
C LEU A 16 -18.04 -13.11 -2.17
N LEU A 17 -19.18 -13.24 -1.49
CA LEU A 17 -19.35 -12.73 -0.13
C LEU A 17 -18.32 -13.44 0.78
N PRO A 18 -17.66 -12.72 1.69
CA PRO A 18 -16.89 -13.37 2.75
C PRO A 18 -17.82 -14.21 3.64
N PRO A 19 -17.32 -15.28 4.27
CA PRO A 19 -18.13 -16.14 5.13
C PRO A 19 -18.76 -15.32 6.26
N GLU A 20 -20.02 -15.65 6.59
CA GLU A 20 -20.72 -15.12 7.75
C GLU A 20 -19.83 -15.24 8.99
N ILE A 21 -19.52 -14.10 9.61
CA ILE A 21 -18.85 -14.05 10.90
C ILE A 21 -19.92 -14.38 11.94
N GLU A 22 -19.85 -15.58 12.51
CA GLU A 22 -20.63 -15.92 13.71
C GLU A 22 -20.27 -14.92 14.82
N LEU A 23 -21.29 -14.18 15.31
CA LEU A 23 -21.15 -13.28 16.45
C LEU A 23 -20.89 -14.12 17.71
N PRO A 24 -19.87 -13.79 18.53
CA PRO A 24 -19.60 -14.51 19.77
C PRO A 24 -20.64 -14.19 20.86
N ASP A 25 -21.00 -15.24 21.60
CA ASP A 25 -21.85 -15.27 22.79
C ASP A 25 -21.36 -14.28 23.88
N PRO A 26 -22.22 -13.54 24.61
CA PRO A 26 -21.81 -12.46 25.48
C PRO A 26 -21.41 -12.96 26.88
N GLN A 27 -20.48 -13.91 26.96
CA GLN A 27 -19.88 -14.36 28.22
C GLN A 27 -18.35 -14.33 28.19
N GLY A 28 -17.80 -13.14 28.47
CA GLY A 28 -16.80 -12.98 29.55
C GLY A 28 -15.45 -13.70 29.49
N HIS A 29 -14.87 -13.95 28.32
CA HIS A 29 -13.46 -14.39 28.23
C HIS A 29 -12.54 -13.34 27.60
N PRO A 30 -11.29 -13.18 28.09
CA PRO A 30 -10.35 -12.20 27.55
C PRO A 30 -9.97 -12.61 26.13
N VAL A 31 -10.30 -11.77 25.17
CA VAL A 31 -9.89 -11.96 23.77
C VAL A 31 -8.42 -11.55 23.68
N GLU A 32 -7.52 -12.53 23.57
CA GLU A 32 -6.16 -12.26 23.12
C GLU A 32 -6.20 -11.63 21.72
N PRO A 33 -5.37 -10.60 21.44
CA PRO A 33 -5.36 -9.98 20.12
C PRO A 33 -4.90 -11.01 19.08
N VAL A 34 -5.85 -11.45 18.26
CA VAL A 34 -5.57 -12.25 17.06
C VAL A 34 -4.79 -11.37 16.10
N LEU A 35 -3.47 -11.52 16.12
CA LEU A 35 -2.56 -10.97 15.12
C LEU A 35 -3.04 -11.43 13.74
N SER A 36 -3.44 -10.48 12.90
CA SER A 36 -3.80 -10.71 11.50
C SER A 36 -2.76 -11.59 10.81
N PRO A 37 -3.17 -12.56 9.97
CA PRO A 37 -2.24 -13.41 9.25
C PRO A 37 -1.33 -12.53 8.39
N GLU A 38 -0.04 -12.63 8.70
CA GLU A 38 1.06 -12.06 7.94
C GLU A 38 0.85 -12.45 6.46
N ILE A 39 0.48 -11.49 5.63
CA ILE A 39 0.44 -11.70 4.17
C ILE A 39 1.89 -11.92 3.76
N GLU A 40 2.30 -13.18 3.73
CA GLU A 40 3.61 -13.58 3.22
C GLU A 40 3.66 -13.21 1.73
N LEU A 41 4.17 -12.01 1.47
CA LEU A 41 4.61 -11.60 0.14
C LEU A 41 5.53 -12.70 -0.40
N PRO A 42 5.24 -13.31 -1.56
CA PRO A 42 6.08 -14.35 -2.13
C PRO A 42 7.51 -13.80 -2.25
N LYS A 43 8.41 -14.36 -1.44
CA LYS A 43 9.81 -13.97 -1.41
C LYS A 43 10.36 -14.12 -2.83
N PRO A 44 10.92 -13.05 -3.44
CA PRO A 44 11.51 -13.18 -4.76
C PRO A 44 12.61 -14.24 -4.66
N GLN A 45 12.45 -15.35 -5.39
CA GLN A 45 13.48 -16.37 -5.53
C GLN A 45 14.69 -15.74 -6.21
N ARG A 46 15.60 -15.20 -5.41
CA ARG A 46 16.91 -14.77 -5.88
C ARG A 46 17.72 -16.03 -6.14
N HIS A 47 17.85 -16.43 -7.41
CA HIS A 47 18.89 -17.38 -7.79
C HIS A 47 20.25 -16.78 -7.43
N ARG A 48 20.79 -17.17 -6.26
CA ARG A 48 22.12 -16.78 -5.79
C ARG A 48 23.19 -17.49 -6.63
N VAL A 49 23.43 -16.98 -7.84
CA VAL A 49 24.67 -17.29 -8.57
C VAL A 49 25.82 -16.59 -7.85
N LYS A 50 26.88 -17.31 -7.49
CA LYS A 50 28.08 -16.73 -6.87
C LYS A 50 28.61 -15.60 -7.76
N PRO A 51 28.99 -14.42 -7.21
CA PRO A 51 29.39 -13.25 -8.01
C PRO A 51 30.50 -13.56 -9.03
N GLU A 52 31.45 -14.42 -8.66
CA GLU A 52 32.63 -14.80 -9.46
C GLU A 52 32.30 -15.65 -10.70
N GLN A 53 31.17 -16.35 -10.70
CA GLN A 53 30.75 -17.17 -11.85
C GLN A 53 29.97 -16.35 -12.88
N PHE A 54 29.32 -15.27 -12.44
CA PHE A 54 28.51 -14.42 -13.31
C PHE A 54 29.34 -13.74 -14.40
N PHE A 55 30.55 -13.26 -14.07
CA PHE A 55 31.42 -12.53 -14.99
C PHE A 55 32.24 -13.41 -15.95
N ARG A 56 32.13 -14.73 -15.84
CA ARG A 56 32.86 -15.66 -16.74
C ARG A 56 32.18 -15.88 -18.09
N GLY A 57 30.96 -15.38 -18.26
CA GLY A 57 30.23 -15.50 -19.51
C GLY A 57 30.84 -14.66 -20.63
N THR A 58 30.74 -15.15 -21.86
CA THR A 58 31.04 -14.35 -23.05
C THR A 58 29.97 -13.27 -23.26
N PRO A 59 30.27 -12.17 -23.97
CA PRO A 59 29.27 -11.16 -24.31
C PRO A 59 28.01 -11.73 -24.99
N SER A 60 28.16 -12.79 -25.79
CA SER A 60 27.05 -13.48 -26.44
C SER A 60 26.16 -14.25 -25.45
N GLU A 61 26.74 -14.91 -24.46
CA GLU A 61 26.01 -15.59 -23.39
C GLU A 61 25.25 -14.60 -22.52
N HIS A 62 25.88 -13.49 -22.13
CA HIS A 62 25.21 -12.41 -21.41
C HIS A 62 24.03 -11.86 -22.22
N LEU A 63 24.19 -11.64 -23.53
CA LEU A 63 23.10 -11.17 -24.37
C LEU A 63 21.93 -12.17 -24.44
N LYS A 64 22.24 -13.47 -24.54
CA LYS A 64 21.24 -14.54 -24.57
C LYS A 64 20.47 -14.61 -23.25
N GLU A 65 21.16 -14.59 -22.12
CA GLU A 65 20.53 -14.60 -20.79
C GLU A 65 19.70 -13.33 -20.55
N ALA A 66 20.15 -12.16 -21.02
CA ALA A 66 19.36 -10.94 -20.94
C ALA A 66 18.04 -11.04 -21.72
N LYS A 67 18.09 -11.54 -22.97
CA LYS A 67 16.88 -11.77 -23.78
C LYS A 67 15.94 -12.76 -23.11
N LYS A 68 16.49 -13.85 -22.58
CA LYS A 68 15.71 -14.84 -21.83
C LYS A 68 15.04 -14.20 -20.61
N ALA A 69 15.77 -13.43 -19.81
CA ALA A 69 15.25 -12.75 -18.63
C ALA A 69 14.14 -11.71 -18.95
N LEU A 70 14.24 -11.02 -20.11
CA LEU A 70 13.20 -10.09 -20.57
C LEU A 70 11.93 -10.78 -21.07
N ALA A 71 12.05 -11.98 -21.66
CA ALA A 71 10.93 -12.75 -22.17
C ALA A 71 10.24 -13.59 -21.08
N ASP A 72 11.05 -14.11 -20.16
CA ASP A 72 10.62 -15.00 -19.09
C ASP A 72 9.61 -14.31 -18.17
N GLY A 73 8.38 -14.81 -18.18
CA GLY A 73 7.27 -14.28 -17.39
C GLY A 73 6.72 -12.93 -17.88
N TYR A 74 7.21 -12.35 -18.98
CA TYR A 74 6.68 -11.07 -19.47
C TYR A 74 5.27 -11.25 -20.06
N LYS A 75 4.29 -10.58 -19.45
CA LYS A 75 2.90 -10.60 -19.88
C LYS A 75 2.37 -9.16 -19.93
N PRO A 76 2.42 -8.50 -21.10
CA PRO A 76 1.91 -7.15 -21.24
C PRO A 76 0.41 -7.15 -21.02
N HIS A 77 -0.09 -6.13 -20.33
CA HIS A 77 -1.51 -5.94 -20.10
C HIS A 77 -1.92 -4.49 -20.42
N LYS A 78 -3.16 -4.29 -20.89
CA LYS A 78 -3.69 -2.94 -21.21
C LYS A 78 -3.63 -2.00 -20.00
N ASN A 79 -3.97 -2.53 -18.83
CA ASN A 79 -3.73 -1.88 -17.54
C ASN A 79 -2.29 -2.16 -17.07
N PRO A 80 -1.42 -1.14 -16.93
CA PRO A 80 -0.04 -1.30 -16.47
C PRO A 80 0.09 -1.98 -15.11
N MET A 81 -0.87 -1.79 -14.20
CA MET A 81 -0.85 -2.39 -12.85
C MET A 81 -0.98 -3.92 -12.87
N LYS A 82 -1.46 -4.49 -13.99
CA LYS A 82 -1.59 -5.94 -14.19
C LYS A 82 -0.49 -6.52 -15.07
N THR A 83 0.44 -5.68 -15.56
CA THR A 83 1.55 -6.13 -16.39
C THR A 83 2.55 -6.91 -15.54
N VAL A 84 2.93 -8.10 -16.02
CA VAL A 84 4.07 -8.83 -15.45
C VAL A 84 5.30 -8.44 -16.27
N TRP A 85 6.29 -7.84 -15.62
CA TRP A 85 7.42 -7.18 -16.29
C TRP A 85 8.58 -8.13 -16.65
N GLY A 86 8.52 -9.39 -16.23
CA GLY A 86 9.61 -10.36 -16.34
C GLY A 86 10.78 -10.06 -15.40
N ARG A 87 11.94 -10.68 -15.64
CA ARG A 87 13.15 -10.51 -14.80
C ARG A 87 14.01 -9.34 -15.28
N VAL A 88 13.46 -8.12 -15.19
CA VAL A 88 14.06 -6.90 -15.75
C VAL A 88 15.43 -6.58 -15.13
N PHE A 89 15.60 -6.74 -13.82
CA PHE A 89 16.88 -6.48 -13.14
C PHE A 89 17.98 -7.50 -13.53
N ASP A 90 17.62 -8.77 -13.72
CA ASP A 90 18.57 -9.78 -14.22
C ASP A 90 19.04 -9.41 -15.64
N ALA A 91 18.10 -9.01 -16.50
CA ALA A 91 18.42 -8.54 -17.85
C ALA A 91 19.34 -7.31 -17.83
N GLN A 92 19.05 -6.31 -17.00
CA GLN A 92 19.90 -5.13 -16.82
C GLN A 92 21.32 -5.55 -16.44
N ARG A 93 21.46 -6.45 -15.47
CA ARG A 93 22.76 -6.92 -14.98
C ARG A 93 23.58 -7.60 -16.08
N HIS A 94 22.97 -8.48 -16.87
CA HIS A 94 23.65 -9.14 -17.98
C HIS A 94 24.05 -8.15 -19.07
N LEU A 95 23.16 -7.23 -19.45
CA LEU A 95 23.43 -6.23 -20.49
C LEU A 95 24.56 -5.26 -20.11
N SER A 96 24.64 -4.85 -18.83
CA SER A 96 25.69 -3.96 -18.32
C SER A 96 27.10 -4.59 -18.34
N THR A 97 27.19 -5.92 -18.47
CA THR A 97 28.48 -6.64 -18.51
C THR A 97 29.08 -6.66 -19.93
N ILE A 98 28.28 -6.36 -20.96
CA ILE A 98 28.71 -6.42 -22.36
C ILE A 98 29.56 -5.20 -22.71
N ASN A 99 30.84 -5.44 -23.04
CA ASN A 99 31.78 -4.40 -23.42
C ASN A 99 31.38 -3.69 -24.72
N GLN A 100 31.60 -2.37 -24.77
CA GLN A 100 31.36 -1.49 -25.93
C GLN A 100 32.06 -1.94 -27.22
N ARG A 101 33.21 -2.61 -27.10
CA ARG A 101 33.99 -3.12 -28.24
C ARG A 101 33.46 -4.44 -28.79
N SER A 102 32.53 -5.10 -28.11
CA SER A 102 31.96 -6.37 -28.61
C SER A 102 30.97 -6.14 -29.74
N LYS A 103 30.83 -7.13 -30.62
CA LYS A 103 29.83 -7.11 -31.72
C LYS A 103 28.39 -7.09 -31.19
N GLU A 104 28.17 -7.62 -29.99
CA GLU A 104 26.88 -7.67 -29.30
C GLU A 104 26.42 -6.31 -28.76
N TYR A 105 27.33 -5.34 -28.61
CA TYR A 105 27.06 -4.10 -27.90
C TYR A 105 25.91 -3.28 -28.50
N LYS A 106 25.77 -3.24 -29.82
CA LYS A 106 24.69 -2.49 -30.49
C LYS A 106 23.32 -3.02 -30.08
N GLU A 107 23.18 -4.34 -30.05
CA GLU A 107 21.94 -5.01 -29.63
C GLU A 107 21.73 -4.87 -28.13
N ALA A 108 22.78 -5.03 -27.33
CA ALA A 108 22.72 -4.85 -25.89
C ALA A 108 22.24 -3.43 -25.52
N ARG A 109 22.75 -2.40 -26.20
CA ARG A 109 22.31 -1.01 -26.02
C ARG A 109 20.83 -0.81 -26.38
N ARG A 110 20.33 -1.49 -27.41
CA ARG A 110 18.91 -1.45 -27.78
C ARG A 110 18.04 -2.04 -26.67
N LEU A 111 18.38 -3.25 -26.20
CA LEU A 111 17.66 -3.91 -25.11
C LEU A 111 17.77 -3.15 -23.78
N MET A 112 18.90 -2.47 -23.54
CA MET A 112 19.06 -1.64 -22.35
C MET A 112 18.05 -0.50 -22.33
N LYS A 113 17.70 0.10 -23.48
CA LYS A 113 16.63 1.12 -23.53
C LYS A 113 15.27 0.54 -23.13
N GLU A 114 14.96 -0.67 -23.58
CA GLU A 114 13.74 -1.37 -23.19
C GLU A 114 13.71 -1.67 -21.69
N VAL A 115 14.84 -2.13 -21.12
CA VAL A 115 14.99 -2.33 -19.68
C VAL A 115 14.67 -1.05 -18.91
N HIS A 116 15.21 0.10 -19.32
CA HIS A 116 14.95 1.38 -18.65
C HIS A 116 13.46 1.74 -18.69
N ILE A 117 12.80 1.62 -19.85
CA ILE A 117 11.36 1.87 -19.98
C ILE A 117 10.54 0.98 -19.02
N ARG A 118 10.90 -0.31 -18.92
CA ARG A 118 10.23 -1.24 -18.00
C ARG A 118 10.49 -0.88 -16.54
N ILE A 119 11.70 -0.48 -16.16
CA ILE A 119 12.04 -0.03 -14.80
C ILE A 119 11.22 1.21 -14.43
N GLU A 120 11.18 2.23 -15.28
CA GLU A 120 10.37 3.44 -15.07
C GLU A 120 8.89 3.09 -14.88
N GLY A 121 8.38 2.13 -15.66
CA GLY A 121 7.03 1.61 -15.51
C GLY A 121 6.79 0.95 -14.15
N ILE A 122 7.72 0.10 -13.70
CA ILE A 122 7.67 -0.56 -12.39
C ILE A 122 7.71 0.46 -11.26
N GLU A 123 8.62 1.45 -11.32
CA GLU A 123 8.76 2.49 -10.30
C GLU A 123 7.48 3.32 -10.17
N LYS A 124 6.90 3.74 -11.29
CA LYS A 124 5.65 4.49 -11.30
C LYS A 124 4.50 3.70 -10.66
N ILE A 125 4.36 2.42 -11.00
CA ILE A 125 3.34 1.54 -10.42
C ILE A 125 3.58 1.33 -8.92
N SER A 126 4.84 1.09 -8.53
CA SER A 126 5.22 0.87 -7.14
C SER A 126 4.93 2.08 -6.28
N SER A 127 5.19 3.28 -6.78
CA SER A 127 4.83 4.55 -6.12
C SER A 127 3.33 4.68 -5.91
N ILE A 128 2.51 4.35 -6.93
CA ILE A 128 1.05 4.37 -6.82
C ILE A 128 0.55 3.36 -5.78
N LEU A 129 1.11 2.15 -5.77
CA LEU A 129 0.74 1.10 -4.80
C LEU A 129 1.13 1.50 -3.38
N ALA A 130 2.35 1.99 -3.16
CA ALA A 130 2.80 2.48 -1.86
C ALA A 130 1.88 3.59 -1.34
N ARG A 131 1.55 4.57 -2.19
CA ARG A 131 0.61 5.65 -1.85
C ARG A 131 -0.77 5.10 -1.43
N ARG A 132 -1.32 4.14 -2.19
CA ARG A 132 -2.62 3.52 -1.85
C ARG A 132 -2.57 2.74 -0.54
N LEU A 133 -1.49 2.01 -0.29
CA LEU A 133 -1.29 1.27 0.96
C LEU A 133 -1.23 2.22 2.16
N MET A 134 -0.49 3.33 2.05
CA MET A 134 -0.43 4.36 3.09
C MET A 134 -1.80 4.97 3.37
N ILE A 135 -2.58 5.28 2.33
CA ILE A 135 -3.96 5.77 2.49
C ILE A 135 -4.82 4.74 3.25
N LYS A 136 -4.73 3.46 2.87
CA LYS A 136 -5.47 2.37 3.52
C LYS A 136 -5.06 2.18 4.98
N GLN A 137 -3.78 2.28 5.30
CA GLN A 137 -3.29 2.23 6.67
C GLN A 137 -3.90 3.36 7.51
N ARG A 138 -3.97 4.59 6.98
CA ARG A 138 -4.57 5.73 7.69
C ARG A 138 -6.08 5.56 7.87
N GLU A 139 -6.78 4.99 6.89
CA GLU A 139 -8.20 4.63 7.01
C GLU A 139 -8.40 3.64 8.15
N MET A 140 -7.61 2.56 8.22
CA MET A 140 -7.71 1.59 9.33
C MET A 140 -7.45 2.24 10.70
N VAL A 141 -6.48 3.16 10.79
CA VAL A 141 -6.23 3.92 12.02
C VAL A 141 -7.44 4.80 12.38
N ALA A 142 -8.06 5.47 11.41
CA ALA A 142 -9.25 6.27 11.67
C ALA A 142 -10.43 5.40 12.16
N ASP A 143 -10.67 4.26 11.51
CA ASP A 143 -11.74 3.33 11.88
C ASP A 143 -11.51 2.76 13.30
N GLU A 144 -10.26 2.41 13.64
CA GLU A 144 -9.87 1.95 14.98
C GLU A 144 -10.16 3.02 16.04
N PHE A 145 -9.83 4.29 15.76
CA PHE A 145 -10.13 5.38 16.68
C PHE A 145 -11.63 5.59 16.87
N GLU A 146 -12.40 5.59 15.79
CA GLU A 146 -13.84 5.79 15.85
C GLU A 146 -14.48 4.68 16.70
N PHE A 147 -14.08 3.43 16.46
CA PHE A 147 -14.50 2.28 17.26
C PHE A 147 -14.12 2.43 18.74
N LEU A 148 -12.89 2.83 19.07
CA LEU A 148 -12.43 2.98 20.45
C LEU A 148 -13.22 4.06 21.22
N PHE A 149 -13.58 5.17 20.58
CA PHE A 149 -14.37 6.22 21.21
C PHE A 149 -15.84 5.80 21.36
N LEU A 150 -16.43 5.18 20.34
CA LEU A 150 -17.78 4.63 20.41
C LEU A 150 -17.90 3.58 21.53
N ALA A 151 -16.93 2.68 21.65
CA ALA A 151 -16.89 1.66 22.72
C ALA A 151 -16.84 2.27 24.13
N LYS A 152 -16.31 3.49 24.26
CA LYS A 152 -16.28 4.26 25.51
C LYS A 152 -17.53 5.15 25.72
N GLY A 153 -18.52 5.05 24.84
CA GLY A 153 -19.76 5.82 24.90
C GLY A 153 -19.64 7.25 24.37
N PHE A 154 -18.58 7.56 23.61
CA PHE A 154 -18.40 8.86 22.97
C PHE A 154 -18.82 8.81 21.51
N ASP A 155 -19.71 9.71 21.11
CA ASP A 155 -20.00 9.96 19.69
C ASP A 155 -18.87 10.80 19.10
N ALA A 156 -17.87 10.12 18.53
CA ALA A 156 -16.73 10.74 17.88
C ALA A 156 -16.84 10.55 16.37
N ARG A 157 -16.74 11.64 15.62
CA ARG A 157 -16.68 11.65 14.16
C ARG A 157 -15.24 11.83 13.73
N ILE A 158 -14.76 10.91 12.90
CA ILE A 158 -13.38 10.96 12.41
C ILE A 158 -13.39 11.19 10.90
N ALA A 159 -12.67 12.22 10.48
CA ALA A 159 -12.51 12.58 9.10
C ALA A 159 -11.04 12.60 8.72
N LEU A 160 -10.74 11.93 7.61
CA LEU A 160 -9.43 11.97 6.98
C LEU A 160 -9.42 13.00 5.86
N THR A 161 -8.53 13.99 5.97
CA THR A 161 -8.44 15.14 5.06
C THR A 161 -7.01 15.34 4.53
N GLY A 162 -6.83 16.34 3.68
CA GLY A 162 -5.53 16.69 3.10
C GLY A 162 -5.06 15.72 2.00
N PRO A 163 -3.87 15.98 1.42
CA PRO A 163 -3.26 15.07 0.45
C PRO A 163 -3.08 13.69 1.06
N ASP A 164 -3.48 12.64 0.34
CA ASP A 164 -3.30 11.24 0.73
C ASP A 164 -3.86 10.89 2.10
N LYS A 165 -4.92 11.61 2.51
CA LYS A 165 -5.58 11.41 3.81
C LYS A 165 -4.61 11.56 4.98
N SER A 166 -3.59 12.39 4.81
CA SER A 166 -2.52 12.57 5.79
C SER A 166 -2.90 13.46 6.98
N TYR A 167 -4.10 14.04 7.00
CA TYR A 167 -4.59 14.84 8.13
C TYR A 167 -5.76 14.14 8.81
N LEU A 168 -5.66 13.90 10.11
CA LEU A 168 -6.74 13.35 10.92
C LEU A 168 -7.50 14.49 11.61
N LYS A 169 -8.82 14.50 11.48
CA LYS A 169 -9.72 15.39 12.23
C LYS A 169 -10.68 14.55 13.04
N MET A 170 -10.74 14.78 14.34
CA MET A 170 -11.70 14.15 15.24
C MET A 170 -12.58 15.22 15.86
N GLU A 171 -13.89 15.06 15.71
CA GLU A 171 -14.91 15.89 16.33
C GLU A 171 -15.70 15.03 17.32
N CYS A 172 -15.73 15.42 18.58
CA CYS A 172 -16.49 14.70 19.59
C CYS A 172 -17.03 15.73 20.60
N PRO A 173 -18.36 15.93 20.70
CA PRO A 173 -18.95 17.01 21.50
C PRO A 173 -18.45 17.15 22.95
N PRO A 174 -18.17 16.08 23.71
CA PRO A 174 -17.63 16.21 25.06
C PRO A 174 -16.13 16.57 25.12
N LEU A 175 -15.42 16.68 24.00
CA LEU A 175 -14.02 17.10 23.99
C LEU A 175 -13.88 18.57 24.34
N CYS A 176 -13.52 18.85 25.59
CA CYS A 176 -13.04 20.16 26.00
C CYS A 176 -11.51 20.23 25.95
N GLU A 177 -10.96 21.44 26.04
CA GLU A 177 -9.51 21.70 26.07
C GLU A 177 -8.78 20.84 27.11
N THR A 178 -9.30 20.78 28.33
CA THR A 178 -8.68 20.00 29.42
C THR A 178 -8.60 18.51 29.10
N PHE A 179 -9.63 17.97 28.45
CA PHE A 179 -9.66 16.55 28.11
C PHE A 179 -8.68 16.23 26.97
N ILE A 180 -8.61 17.10 25.96
CA ILE A 180 -7.63 16.96 24.86
C ILE A 180 -6.19 17.04 25.39
N LEU A 181 -5.89 18.00 26.27
CA LEU A 181 -4.56 18.10 26.87
C LEU A 181 -4.19 16.85 27.67
N LYS A 182 -5.14 16.28 28.44
CA LYS A 182 -4.93 15.01 29.13
C LYS A 182 -4.67 13.86 28.17
N ILE A 183 -5.44 13.71 27.10
CA ILE A 183 -5.16 12.67 26.09
C ILE A 183 -3.74 12.85 25.53
N VAL A 184 -3.37 14.07 25.15
CA VAL A 184 -2.06 14.34 24.53
C VAL A 184 -0.90 14.14 25.50
N GLN A 185 -1.08 14.43 26.80
CA GLN A 185 -0.03 14.31 27.82
C GLN A 185 0.07 12.92 28.44
N ASP A 186 -1.09 12.26 28.65
CA ASP A 186 -1.19 11.00 29.39
C ASP A 186 -1.18 9.78 28.46
N THR A 187 -1.12 9.97 27.12
CA THR A 187 -1.11 8.90 26.14
C THR A 187 -0.06 9.12 25.05
N ASP A 188 0.37 8.03 24.40
CA ASP A 188 1.29 8.06 23.25
C ASP A 188 0.58 8.38 21.92
N LEU A 189 -0.57 9.07 21.97
CA LEU A 189 -1.39 9.36 20.78
C LEU A 189 -0.59 10.02 19.66
N LEU A 190 0.17 11.06 19.98
CA LEU A 190 0.93 11.80 18.97
C LEU A 190 2.01 10.93 18.34
N LEU A 191 2.71 10.13 19.14
CA LEU A 191 3.72 9.20 18.62
C LEU A 191 3.11 8.12 17.73
N TYR A 192 1.93 7.60 18.08
CA TYR A 192 1.20 6.63 17.27
C TYR A 192 0.80 7.22 15.91
N LEU A 193 0.22 8.43 15.91
CA LEU A 193 -0.19 9.12 14.69
C LEU A 193 1.01 9.52 13.81
N GLU A 194 2.13 9.94 14.42
CA GLU A 194 3.37 10.21 13.70
C GLU A 194 3.90 8.94 13.01
N ARG A 195 3.88 7.79 13.70
CA ARG A 195 4.30 6.50 13.12
C ARG A 195 3.38 6.01 12.00
N ALA A 196 2.10 6.38 12.04
CA ALA A 196 1.15 6.17 10.94
C ALA A 196 1.30 7.21 9.81
N ASP A 197 2.34 8.03 9.85
CA ASP A 197 2.68 9.05 8.86
C ASP A 197 1.56 10.08 8.65
N PHE A 198 0.84 10.42 9.72
CA PHE A 198 0.00 11.62 9.70
C PHE A 198 0.88 12.87 9.75
N LYS A 199 0.46 13.91 9.03
CA LYS A 199 1.14 15.21 8.99
C LYS A 199 0.46 16.25 9.87
N LYS A 200 -0.83 16.07 10.14
CA LYS A 200 -1.59 16.94 11.02
C LYS A 200 -2.67 16.16 11.74
N VAL A 201 -2.88 16.48 13.00
CA VAL A 201 -4.04 16.04 13.77
C VAL A 201 -4.80 17.25 14.29
N THR A 202 -6.13 17.18 14.25
CA THR A 202 -7.04 18.21 14.78
C THR A 202 -8.09 17.52 15.63
N LEU A 203 -8.23 17.94 16.88
CA LEU A 203 -9.20 17.40 17.84
C LEU A 203 -10.09 18.55 18.30
N GLY A 204 -11.41 18.35 18.36
CA GLY A 204 -12.32 19.40 18.77
C GLY A 204 -13.73 18.93 19.11
N ASP A 205 -14.56 19.86 19.58
CA ASP A 205 -15.97 19.61 19.92
C ASP A 205 -16.91 19.70 18.69
N GLY A 206 -16.39 20.15 17.55
CA GLY A 206 -17.15 20.37 16.32
C GLY A 206 -17.82 21.75 16.22
N GLU A 207 -17.72 22.59 17.25
CA GLU A 207 -18.37 23.90 17.29
C GLU A 207 -17.42 25.04 17.64
N ARG A 208 -16.86 25.03 18.86
CA ARG A 208 -16.22 26.20 19.48
C ARG A 208 -14.75 25.97 19.77
N PHE A 209 -14.38 24.74 20.11
CA PHE A 209 -13.02 24.39 20.49
C PHE A 209 -12.39 23.45 19.46
N SER A 210 -11.17 23.81 19.06
CA SER A 210 -10.33 22.96 18.23
C SER A 210 -8.88 23.14 18.64
N TRP A 211 -8.21 22.02 18.89
CA TRP A 211 -6.78 21.92 19.08
C TRP A 211 -6.14 21.25 17.86
N SER A 212 -4.92 21.64 17.49
CA SER A 212 -4.23 21.01 16.36
C SER A 212 -2.73 20.89 16.57
N HIS A 213 -2.15 19.84 16.00
CA HIS A 213 -0.72 19.57 16.01
C HIS A 213 -0.25 19.15 14.62
N THR A 214 0.93 19.64 14.21
CA THR A 214 1.54 19.35 12.90
C THR A 214 2.88 18.65 13.11
N PHE A 215 3.01 17.45 12.54
CA PHE A 215 4.21 16.63 12.64
C PHE A 215 5.27 17.10 11.64
N GLY A 216 6.55 17.09 12.05
CA GLY A 216 7.67 17.42 11.16
C GLY A 216 7.82 18.91 10.82
N SER A 217 7.35 19.81 11.68
CA SER A 217 7.55 21.27 11.55
C SER A 217 8.93 21.70 12.11
N GLY A 218 10.01 21.07 11.64
CA GLY A 218 11.40 21.34 12.06
C GLY A 218 12.30 21.64 10.87
#